data_AF-A0AAJ1F4R2-F1
#
_entry.id   AF-A0AAJ1F4R2-F1
#
_cell.length_a   1.000
_cell.length_b   1.000
_cell.length_c   1.000
_cell.angle_alpha   90.00
_cell.angle_beta   90.00
_cell.angle_gamma   90.00
#
_symmetry.space_group_name_H-M   'P 1'
#
loop_
_entity.id
_entity.type
_entity.pdbx_description
1 polymer ?
#
loop_
_entity_poly.entity_id
_entity_poly.type
_entity_poly.pdbx_seq_one_letter_code
_entity_poly.pdbx_strand_id
1 'polypeptide(L)'
;MSGYGKDDFTAPVEDYDFTATGDVRSLIDQMGRAGGFTATKLAHARDVLRDSIAKSDQDGVLNWLSFPACLCATGTRGFFLEALKRKSFNVVITTCGTLDHDIARTYQDYFHGDFRLDDIALAEEGLNRLGNVIIPNECYGEILEQVVLPWLQEIEAERREA
;
A
#
# COMPACT_ATOMS: atom_id res chain seq x y z
N MET A 1 -3.37 33.92 28.10
CA MET A 1 -4.57 34.07 27.23
C MET A 1 -4.36 33.14 26.05
N SER A 2 -5.37 32.40 25.63
CA SER A 2 -5.31 31.60 24.40
C SER A 2 -5.03 32.53 23.20
N GLY A 3 -4.07 32.16 22.34
CA GLY A 3 -3.70 32.92 21.15
C GLY A 3 -4.66 32.75 19.98
N TYR A 4 -5.95 32.54 20.27
CA TYR A 4 -7.00 32.34 19.27
C TYR A 4 -8.30 33.03 19.69
N GLY A 5 -9.03 33.57 18.72
CA GLY A 5 -10.31 34.25 18.82
C GLY A 5 -11.33 33.70 17.81
N LYS A 6 -12.61 34.09 17.98
CA LYS A 6 -13.71 33.62 17.13
C LYS A 6 -13.47 33.86 15.64
N ASP A 7 -12.85 34.98 15.31
CA ASP A 7 -12.66 35.43 13.92
C ASP A 7 -11.47 34.76 13.22
N ASP A 8 -10.70 33.93 13.93
CA ASP A 8 -9.63 33.10 13.34
C ASP A 8 -10.18 31.91 12.54
N PHE A 9 -11.47 31.60 12.68
CA PHE A 9 -12.12 30.45 12.04
C PHE A 9 -13.03 30.89 10.90
N THR A 10 -12.57 30.71 9.66
CA THR A 10 -13.23 31.22 8.45
C THR A 10 -13.83 30.15 7.54
N ALA A 11 -13.44 28.88 7.71
CA ALA A 11 -13.95 27.77 6.91
C ALA A 11 -15.12 27.08 7.64
N PRO A 12 -16.36 27.16 7.12
CA PRO A 12 -17.49 26.45 7.71
C PRO A 12 -17.36 24.94 7.50
N VAL A 13 -18.00 24.18 8.38
CA VAL A 13 -18.26 22.76 8.15
C VAL A 13 -19.45 22.65 7.20
N GLU A 14 -19.26 21.92 6.12
CA GLU A 14 -20.27 21.78 5.07
C GLU A 14 -20.81 20.36 5.01
N ASP A 15 -22.14 20.23 4.93
CA ASP A 15 -22.81 18.95 4.73
C ASP A 15 -22.55 18.40 3.33
N TYR A 16 -22.67 17.07 3.19
CA TYR A 16 -22.64 16.45 1.87
C TYR A 16 -23.90 16.79 1.08
N ASP A 17 -23.70 17.23 -0.16
CA ASP A 17 -24.74 17.36 -1.17
C ASP A 17 -24.66 16.18 -2.14
N PHE A 18 -25.46 15.16 -1.83
CA PHE A 18 -25.59 13.97 -2.68
C PHE A 18 -26.30 14.25 -4.01
N THR A 19 -27.05 15.35 -4.14
CA THR A 19 -27.66 15.75 -5.41
C THR A 19 -26.63 16.34 -6.37
N ALA A 20 -25.57 16.95 -5.82
CA ALA A 20 -24.42 17.47 -6.56
C ALA A 20 -23.28 16.44 -6.73
N THR A 21 -23.44 15.20 -6.24
CA THR A 21 -22.41 14.16 -6.33
C THR A 21 -22.57 13.37 -7.63
N GLY A 22 -21.86 13.80 -8.67
CA GLY A 22 -21.88 13.14 -9.99
C GLY A 22 -20.89 11.98 -10.12
N ASP A 23 -19.82 11.99 -9.34
CA ASP A 23 -18.76 10.98 -9.37
C ASP A 23 -18.02 10.85 -8.02
N VAL A 24 -17.11 9.86 -7.94
CA VAL A 24 -16.31 9.60 -6.72
C VAL A 24 -15.40 10.78 -6.37
N ARG A 25 -14.92 11.54 -7.36
CA ARG A 25 -14.04 12.69 -7.13
C ARG A 25 -14.80 13.79 -6.38
N SER A 26 -16.00 14.12 -6.84
CA SER A 26 -16.87 15.12 -6.25
C SER A 26 -17.22 14.78 -4.80
N LEU A 27 -17.41 13.49 -4.48
CA LEU A 27 -17.60 13.05 -3.10
C LEU A 27 -16.35 13.29 -2.24
N ILE A 28 -15.16 12.92 -2.71
CA ILE A 28 -13.90 13.14 -1.97
C ILE A 28 -13.61 14.65 -1.82
N ASP A 29 -13.96 15.48 -2.81
CA ASP A 29 -13.86 16.93 -2.70
C ASP A 29 -14.77 17.49 -1.59
N GLN A 30 -15.98 16.94 -1.45
CA GLN A 30 -16.87 17.30 -0.35
C GLN A 30 -16.33 16.81 1.01
N MET A 31 -15.69 15.64 1.08
CA MET A 31 -15.02 15.17 2.31
C MET A 31 -13.96 16.17 2.82
N GLY A 32 -13.35 16.95 1.92
CA GLY A 32 -12.40 18.01 2.27
C GLY A 32 -13.03 19.17 3.06
N ARG A 33 -14.33 19.45 2.87
CA ARG A 33 -15.06 20.56 3.51
C ARG A 33 -15.96 20.11 4.68
N ALA A 34 -16.06 18.81 4.92
CA ALA A 34 -16.90 18.22 5.97
C ALA A 34 -16.41 18.41 7.42
N GLY A 35 -15.40 19.24 7.65
CA GLY A 35 -15.10 19.74 9.00
C GLY A 35 -14.24 18.87 9.92
N GLY A 36 -13.72 17.72 9.47
CA GLY A 36 -12.63 17.04 10.20
C GLY A 36 -12.66 15.50 10.23
N PHE A 37 -11.89 14.95 11.17
CA PHE A 37 -11.59 13.52 11.32
C PHE A 37 -10.96 12.88 10.06
N THR A 38 -11.37 11.67 9.70
CA THR A 38 -10.73 10.89 8.63
C THR A 38 -11.16 11.37 7.24
N ALA A 39 -12.35 11.94 7.09
CA ALA A 39 -12.86 12.40 5.80
C ALA A 39 -11.95 13.48 5.18
N THR A 40 -11.67 14.54 5.94
CA THR A 40 -10.78 15.62 5.50
C THR A 40 -9.35 15.12 5.30
N LYS A 41 -8.87 14.18 6.14
CA LYS A 41 -7.54 13.56 5.98
C LYS A 41 -7.43 12.78 4.67
N LEU A 42 -8.48 12.06 4.26
CA LEU A 42 -8.49 11.31 3.01
C LEU A 42 -8.42 12.24 1.79
N ALA A 43 -9.24 13.29 1.78
CA ALA A 43 -9.23 14.29 0.71
C ALA A 43 -7.86 14.98 0.60
N HIS A 44 -7.28 15.38 1.73
CA HIS A 44 -5.96 15.99 1.78
C HIS A 44 -4.84 15.01 1.35
N ALA A 45 -4.89 13.75 1.79
CA ALA A 45 -3.91 12.74 1.39
C ALA A 45 -3.94 12.48 -0.12
N ARG A 46 -5.14 12.45 -0.74
CA ARG A 46 -5.29 12.39 -2.19
C ARG A 46 -4.59 13.56 -2.87
N ASP A 47 -4.77 14.77 -2.36
CA ASP A 47 -4.18 15.98 -2.96
C ASP A 47 -2.66 15.96 -2.86
N VAL A 48 -2.11 15.64 -1.69
CA VAL A 48 -0.66 15.49 -1.48
C VAL A 48 -0.08 14.42 -2.39
N LEU A 49 -0.72 13.25 -2.49
CA LEU A 49 -0.24 12.16 -3.34
C LEU A 49 -0.28 12.55 -4.82
N ARG A 50 -1.37 13.14 -5.29
CA ARG A 50 -1.49 13.62 -6.68
C ARG A 50 -0.42 14.65 -7.00
N ASP A 51 -0.22 15.63 -6.13
CA ASP A 51 0.73 16.70 -6.33
C ASP A 51 2.18 16.19 -6.29
N SER A 52 2.48 15.22 -5.43
CA SER A 52 3.78 14.53 -5.39
C SER A 52 4.04 13.77 -6.69
N ILE A 53 3.08 12.97 -7.16
CA ILE A 53 3.21 12.22 -8.43
C ILE A 53 3.36 13.17 -9.63
N ALA A 54 2.57 14.25 -9.68
CA ALA A 54 2.64 15.22 -10.78
C ALA A 54 3.98 15.96 -10.87
N LYS A 55 4.75 15.98 -9.78
CA LYS A 55 6.05 16.64 -9.67
C LYS A 55 7.23 15.66 -9.73
N SER A 56 6.99 14.36 -9.99
CA SER A 56 8.05 13.34 -9.93
C SER A 56 9.21 13.58 -10.88
N ASP A 57 8.96 14.26 -12.00
CA ASP A 57 9.97 14.59 -13.02
C ASP A 57 10.52 16.02 -12.89
N GLN A 58 10.18 16.75 -11.83
CA GLN A 58 10.66 18.12 -11.61
C GLN A 58 12.02 18.12 -10.92
N ASP A 59 12.94 18.94 -11.44
CA ASP A 59 14.24 19.16 -10.81
C ASP A 59 14.08 19.65 -9.36
N GLY A 60 14.82 19.02 -8.45
CA GLY A 60 14.77 19.33 -7.02
C GLY A 60 13.65 18.63 -6.23
N VAL A 61 12.83 17.80 -6.88
CA VAL A 61 11.82 16.97 -6.21
C VAL A 61 12.33 15.54 -6.05
N LEU A 62 12.21 14.99 -4.84
CA LEU A 62 12.58 13.62 -4.51
C LEU A 62 11.45 12.95 -3.73
N ASN A 63 10.71 12.08 -4.40
CA ASN A 63 9.57 11.35 -3.84
C ASN A 63 10.02 10.04 -3.19
N TRP A 64 9.63 9.86 -1.93
CA TRP A 64 9.91 8.65 -1.13
C TRP A 64 8.62 7.89 -0.87
N LEU A 65 8.66 6.58 -1.03
CA LEU A 65 7.55 5.68 -0.71
C LEU A 65 8.00 4.69 0.36
N SER A 66 7.31 4.65 1.49
CA SER A 66 7.57 3.68 2.56
C SER A 66 6.31 2.93 2.94
N PHE A 67 6.41 1.60 3.05
CA PHE A 67 5.26 0.75 3.39
C PHE A 67 5.68 -0.61 3.99
N PRO A 68 4.86 -1.22 4.87
CA PRO A 68 5.10 -2.56 5.39
C PRO A 68 4.72 -3.65 4.38
N ALA A 69 5.36 -4.82 4.49
CA ALA A 69 5.15 -5.96 3.59
C ALA A 69 3.70 -6.44 3.47
N CYS A 70 2.94 -6.39 4.56
CA CYS A 70 1.57 -6.93 4.59
C CYS A 70 0.64 -6.30 3.55
N LEU A 71 0.91 -5.06 3.11
CA LEU A 71 0.14 -4.43 2.04
C LEU A 71 0.35 -5.15 0.69
N CYS A 72 1.56 -5.65 0.42
CA CYS A 72 1.87 -6.40 -0.80
C CYS A 72 1.13 -7.75 -0.88
N ALA A 73 0.73 -8.32 0.26
CA ALA A 73 -0.14 -9.51 0.31
C ALA A 73 -1.60 -9.22 -0.08
N THR A 74 -2.00 -7.94 -0.17
CA THR A 74 -3.38 -7.53 -0.48
C THR A 74 -3.52 -6.94 -1.88
N GLY A 75 -4.73 -6.52 -2.26
CA GLY A 75 -4.98 -5.79 -3.51
C GLY A 75 -4.19 -4.48 -3.64
N THR A 76 -3.70 -3.91 -2.53
CA THR A 76 -2.88 -2.69 -2.57
C THR A 76 -1.53 -2.87 -3.26
N ARG A 77 -1.07 -4.12 -3.46
CA ARG A 77 0.08 -4.45 -4.34
C ARG A 77 0.01 -3.74 -5.69
N GLY A 78 -1.18 -3.65 -6.30
CA GLY A 78 -1.36 -3.00 -7.60
C GLY A 78 -0.95 -1.52 -7.61
N PHE A 79 -1.16 -0.81 -6.50
CA PHE A 79 -0.70 0.57 -6.36
C PHE A 79 0.83 0.66 -6.41
N PHE A 80 1.54 -0.21 -5.68
CA PHE A 80 3.01 -0.22 -5.69
C PHE A 80 3.56 -0.55 -7.08
N LEU A 81 3.00 -1.56 -7.75
CA LEU A 81 3.41 -1.93 -9.11
C LEU A 81 3.25 -0.76 -10.09
N GLU A 82 2.09 -0.09 -10.09
CA GLU A 82 1.86 1.05 -10.98
C GLU A 82 2.75 2.25 -10.62
N ALA A 83 2.95 2.52 -9.34
CA ALA A 83 3.82 3.59 -8.85
C ALA A 83 5.27 3.42 -9.33
N LEU A 84 5.80 2.19 -9.29
CA LEU A 84 7.16 1.87 -9.76
C LEU A 84 7.25 1.87 -11.29
N LYS A 85 6.30 1.27 -12.00
CA LYS A 85 6.25 1.27 -13.48
C LYS A 85 6.24 2.68 -14.06
N ARG A 86 5.50 3.59 -13.41
CA ARG A 86 5.38 5.00 -13.81
C ARG A 86 6.53 5.87 -13.30
N LYS A 87 7.51 5.30 -12.58
CA LYS A 87 8.65 6.02 -11.98
C LYS A 87 8.20 7.22 -11.12
N SER A 88 7.04 7.10 -10.48
CA SER A 88 6.43 8.20 -9.71
C SER A 88 7.15 8.45 -8.37
N PHE A 89 7.97 7.50 -7.92
CA PHE A 89 8.78 7.58 -6.71
C PHE A 89 10.23 7.25 -7.03
N ASN A 90 11.15 7.97 -6.40
CA ASN A 90 12.59 7.83 -6.62
C ASN A 90 13.21 6.84 -5.62
N VAL A 91 12.69 6.82 -4.39
CA VAL A 91 13.21 5.97 -3.30
C VAL A 91 12.08 5.15 -2.70
N VAL A 92 12.33 3.86 -2.53
CA VAL A 92 11.37 2.92 -1.92
C VAL A 92 12.01 2.30 -0.70
N ILE A 93 11.30 2.35 0.42
CA ILE A 93 11.71 1.71 1.67
C ILE A 93 10.60 0.73 2.08
N THR A 94 10.96 -0.52 2.24
CA THR A 94 10.00 -1.54 2.66
C THR A 94 10.71 -2.67 3.40
N THR A 95 9.93 -3.56 3.99
CA THR A 95 10.44 -4.73 4.73
C THR A 95 10.65 -5.92 3.80
N CYS A 96 11.52 -6.87 4.19
CA CYS A 96 11.88 -8.04 3.37
C CYS A 96 10.67 -8.81 2.81
N GLY A 97 9.62 -9.01 3.60
CA GLY A 97 8.42 -9.75 3.18
C GLY A 97 7.70 -9.16 1.96
N THR A 98 8.00 -7.92 1.55
CA THR A 98 7.46 -7.35 0.31
C THR A 98 7.90 -8.14 -0.90
N LEU A 99 9.17 -8.56 -0.94
CA LEU A 99 9.71 -9.35 -2.05
C LEU A 99 9.08 -10.74 -2.07
N ASP A 100 8.97 -11.38 -0.89
CA ASP A 100 8.38 -12.71 -0.73
C ASP A 100 6.92 -12.73 -1.24
N HIS A 101 6.11 -11.76 -0.81
CA HIS A 101 4.72 -11.65 -1.28
C HIS A 101 4.63 -11.29 -2.77
N ASP A 102 5.49 -10.40 -3.27
CA ASP A 102 5.44 -9.98 -4.68
C ASP A 102 5.80 -11.13 -5.63
N ILE A 103 6.84 -11.89 -5.31
CA ILE A 103 7.25 -13.08 -6.05
C ILE A 103 6.15 -14.14 -5.95
N ALA A 104 5.76 -14.55 -4.75
CA ALA A 104 4.77 -15.62 -4.56
C ALA A 104 3.46 -15.32 -5.30
N ARG A 105 2.95 -14.08 -5.20
CA ARG A 105 1.72 -13.63 -5.89
C ARG A 105 1.87 -13.41 -7.39
N THR A 106 3.04 -13.62 -7.96
CA THR A 106 3.24 -13.68 -9.41
C THR A 106 3.00 -15.10 -9.94
N TYR A 107 3.15 -16.12 -9.09
CA TYR A 107 2.99 -17.52 -9.47
C TYR A 107 1.69 -18.14 -8.95
N GLN A 108 1.19 -17.70 -7.79
CA GLN A 108 0.01 -18.29 -7.17
C GLN A 108 -0.86 -17.27 -6.44
N ASP A 109 -2.17 -17.54 -6.40
CA ASP A 109 -3.14 -16.66 -5.76
C ASP A 109 -3.09 -16.71 -4.23
N TYR A 110 -3.42 -15.57 -3.63
CA TYR A 110 -3.75 -15.45 -2.21
C TYR A 110 -5.25 -15.24 -2.09
N PHE A 111 -5.86 -15.75 -1.01
CA PHE A 111 -7.31 -15.78 -0.87
C PHE A 111 -7.79 -14.90 0.27
N HIS A 112 -8.99 -14.34 0.13
CA HIS A 112 -9.64 -13.62 1.23
C HIS A 112 -10.19 -14.61 2.25
N GLY A 113 -9.88 -14.39 3.52
CA GLY A 113 -10.36 -15.17 4.66
C GLY A 113 -10.93 -14.28 5.76
N ASP A 114 -10.81 -14.73 7.01
CA ASP A 114 -11.33 -14.04 8.19
C ASP A 114 -10.26 -14.00 9.29
N PHE A 115 -10.27 -12.95 10.11
CA PHE A 115 -9.36 -12.83 11.26
C PHE A 115 -9.59 -13.89 12.34
N ARG A 116 -10.76 -14.54 12.35
CA ARG A 116 -11.23 -15.47 13.38
C ARG A 116 -11.08 -16.95 12.97
N LEU A 117 -10.39 -17.23 11.87
CA LEU A 117 -10.11 -18.62 11.46
C LEU A 117 -9.22 -19.31 12.50
N ASP A 118 -9.44 -20.62 12.68
CA ASP A 118 -8.65 -21.45 13.59
C ASP A 118 -7.30 -21.79 12.96
N ASP A 119 -6.22 -21.28 13.56
CA ASP A 119 -4.86 -21.48 13.05
C ASP A 119 -4.40 -22.94 13.11
N ILE A 120 -4.94 -23.77 14.01
CA ILE A 120 -4.64 -25.21 14.07
C ILE A 120 -5.25 -25.90 12.85
N ALA A 121 -6.53 -25.65 12.58
CA ALA A 121 -7.21 -26.22 11.42
C ALA A 121 -6.58 -25.74 10.10
N LEU A 122 -6.19 -24.46 10.01
CA LEU A 122 -5.47 -23.95 8.84
C LEU A 122 -4.13 -24.67 8.64
N ALA A 123 -3.37 -24.91 9.71
CA ALA A 123 -2.10 -25.63 9.61
C ALA A 123 -2.28 -27.09 9.16
N GLU A 124 -3.33 -27.78 9.64
CA GLU A 124 -3.68 -29.14 9.20
C GLU A 124 -4.00 -29.22 7.70
N GLU A 125 -4.58 -28.15 7.14
CA GLU A 125 -4.89 -28.01 5.71
C GLU A 125 -3.75 -27.39 4.88
N GLY A 126 -2.59 -27.13 5.49
CA GLY A 126 -1.43 -26.56 4.78
C GLY A 126 -1.60 -25.09 4.39
N LEU A 127 -2.31 -24.31 5.20
CA LEU A 127 -2.62 -22.90 4.95
C LEU A 127 -1.96 -21.99 6.00
N ASN A 128 -1.33 -20.91 5.54
CA ASN A 128 -0.89 -19.80 6.39
C ASN A 128 -1.92 -18.68 6.41
N ARG A 129 -1.97 -17.92 7.50
CA ARG A 129 -2.82 -16.73 7.63
C ARG A 129 -2.00 -15.47 7.86
N LEU A 130 -2.29 -14.44 7.07
CA LEU A 130 -1.81 -13.08 7.25
C LEU A 130 -3.01 -12.15 7.47
N GLY A 131 -3.41 -11.98 8.73
CA GLY A 131 -4.63 -11.22 9.07
C GLY A 131 -5.88 -11.93 8.56
N ASN A 132 -6.50 -11.39 7.51
CA ASN A 132 -7.63 -11.97 6.80
C ASN A 132 -7.28 -12.40 5.37
N VAL A 133 -6.00 -12.68 5.10
CA VAL A 133 -5.51 -13.25 3.84
C VAL A 133 -4.99 -14.66 4.10
N ILE A 134 -5.39 -15.61 3.26
CA ILE A 134 -5.01 -17.01 3.33
C ILE A 134 -4.04 -17.34 2.21
N ILE A 135 -2.96 -18.02 2.59
CA ILE A 135 -1.79 -18.24 1.74
C ILE A 135 -1.44 -19.72 1.80
N PRO A 136 -1.64 -20.48 0.71
CA PRO A 136 -1.22 -21.87 0.65
C PRO A 136 0.28 -22.02 0.94
N ASN A 137 0.67 -23.10 1.62
CA ASN A 137 2.08 -23.34 1.99
C ASN A 137 3.02 -23.35 0.79
N GLU A 138 2.56 -23.80 -0.39
CA GLU A 138 3.38 -23.85 -1.60
C GLU A 138 3.86 -22.46 -2.04
N CYS A 139 3.11 -21.40 -1.68
CA CYS A 139 3.49 -20.01 -1.95
C CYS A 139 4.76 -19.58 -1.21
N TYR A 140 5.02 -20.09 0.00
CA TYR A 140 6.20 -19.72 0.79
C TYR A 140 7.33 -20.73 0.71
N GLY A 141 7.00 -22.02 0.50
CA GLY A 141 8.01 -23.06 0.35
C GLY A 141 8.48 -23.14 -1.10
N GLU A 142 7.87 -24.06 -1.85
CA GLU A 142 8.34 -24.50 -3.15
C GLU A 142 8.53 -23.36 -4.16
N ILE A 143 7.55 -22.44 -4.26
CA ILE A 143 7.61 -21.35 -5.25
C ILE A 143 8.77 -20.39 -4.96
N LEU A 144 8.92 -19.95 -3.70
CA LEU A 144 9.99 -19.01 -3.36
C LEU A 144 11.37 -19.66 -3.47
N GLU A 145 11.53 -20.89 -3.00
CA GLU A 145 12.81 -21.59 -3.09
C GLU A 145 13.24 -21.79 -4.54
N GLN A 146 12.33 -22.21 -5.42
CA GLN A 146 12.62 -22.41 -6.84
C GLN A 146 13.06 -21.12 -7.55
N VAL A 147 12.52 -19.96 -7.14
CA VAL A 147 12.84 -18.67 -7.76
C VAL A 147 14.09 -18.03 -7.14
N VAL A 148 14.20 -18.05 -5.81
CA VAL A 148 15.22 -17.29 -5.07
C VAL A 148 16.54 -18.04 -4.96
N LEU A 149 16.53 -19.36 -4.77
CA LEU A 149 17.78 -20.12 -4.60
C LEU A 149 18.74 -19.99 -5.79
N PRO A 150 18.29 -20.03 -7.07
CA PRO A 150 19.18 -19.80 -8.20
C PRO A 150 19.86 -18.41 -8.17
N TRP A 151 19.12 -17.36 -7.82
CA TRP A 151 19.69 -16.01 -7.68
C TRP A 151 20.71 -15.93 -6.54
N LEU A 152 20.45 -16.61 -5.42
CA LEU A 152 21.40 -16.64 -4.31
C LEU A 152 22.70 -17.38 -4.69
N GLN A 153 22.61 -18.46 -5.47
CA GLN A 153 23.77 -19.18 -6.00
C GLN A 153 24.60 -18.30 -6.94
N GLU A 154 23.94 -17.56 -7.84
CA GLU A 154 24.59 -16.60 -8.74
C GLU A 154 25.32 -15.50 -7.95
N ILE A 155 24.64 -14.88 -6.97
CA ILE A 155 25.23 -13.85 -6.10
C ILE A 155 26.42 -14.41 -5.30
N GLU A 156 26.36 -15.66 -4.83
CA GLU A 156 27.46 -16.30 -4.13
C GLU A 156 28.68 -16.47 -5.04
N ALA A 157 28.48 -16.95 -6.27
CA ALA A 157 29.55 -17.14 -7.23
C ALA A 157 30.25 -15.82 -7.57
N GLU A 158 29.49 -14.78 -7.90
CA GLU A 158 30.01 -13.44 -8.17
C GLU A 158 30.87 -12.89 -7.02
N ARG A 159 30.42 -13.09 -5.76
CA ARG A 159 31.15 -12.64 -4.57
C ARG A 159 32.43 -13.41 -4.29
N ARG A 160 32.55 -14.65 -4.75
CA ARG A 160 33.76 -15.46 -4.60
C ARG A 160 34.79 -15.18 -5.69
N GLU A 161 34.34 -14.70 -6.85
CA GLU A 161 35.20 -14.32 -7.98
C GLU A 161 35.75 -12.89 -7.87
N ALA A 162 35.12 -12.03 -7.05
CA ALA A 162 35.56 -10.67 -6.72
C ALA A 162 36.61 -10.62 -5.60
#